data_AF-A0A8D8IVM7-F1
#
_entry.id   AF-A0A8D8IVM7-F1
#
_cell.length_a   1.000
_cell.length_b   1.000
_cell.length_c   1.000
_cell.angle_alpha   90.00
_cell.angle_beta   90.00
_cell.angle_gamma   90.00
#
_symmetry.space_group_name_H-M   'P 1'
#
loop_
_entity.id
_entity.type
_entity.pdbx_description
1 polymer ?
#
loop_
_entity_poly.entity_id
_entity_poly.type
_entity_poly.pdbx_seq_one_letter_code
_entity_poly.pdbx_strand_id
1 'polypeptide(L)'
;QPEMTGTPPNCRPECVQSGDCESQRACVNYKCIDPCPGSCGQNAKCQVINHNPICSCSPDFTGDPFSRCYKEVRTTTPAPPTPCVPSPCGPNAECKVVGSKEACSCLPDYTGSPPNCRPECVLSTECAQNQACIRQKCTDPCPGSCGLNAKCTVVNHTPSCSCEEGYTGDPFTGCQFIQAK
;
A
#
# COMPACT_ATOMS: atom_id res chain seq x y z
N GLN A 1 42.37 -49.96 -12.33
CA GLN A 1 42.36 -51.15 -11.44
C GLN A 1 42.51 -50.68 -10.01
N PRO A 2 41.80 -51.26 -9.03
CA PRO A 2 41.94 -50.85 -7.63
C PRO A 2 43.33 -51.23 -7.11
N GLU A 3 43.93 -50.36 -6.29
CA GLU A 3 45.18 -50.66 -5.59
C GLU A 3 44.88 -51.73 -4.52
N MET A 4 45.40 -52.94 -4.74
CA MET A 4 45.22 -54.07 -3.83
C MET A 4 46.37 -54.09 -2.82
N THR A 5 46.05 -54.22 -1.54
CA THR A 5 47.06 -54.35 -0.47
C THR A 5 47.23 -55.82 -0.08
N GLY A 6 48.42 -56.18 0.43
CA GLY A 6 48.75 -57.55 0.85
C GLY A 6 49.53 -58.35 -0.20
N THR A 7 50.03 -59.52 0.20
CA THR A 7 50.79 -60.45 -0.66
C THR A 7 49.90 -61.60 -1.15
N PRO A 8 50.07 -62.05 -2.42
CA PRO A 8 49.34 -63.21 -2.93
C PRO A 8 49.54 -64.43 -2.02
N PRO A 9 48.49 -65.23 -1.76
CA PRO A 9 47.16 -65.20 -2.37
C PRO A 9 46.13 -64.26 -1.71
N ASN A 10 46.50 -63.51 -0.65
CA ASN A 10 45.57 -62.74 0.19
C ASN A 10 45.59 -61.24 -0.13
N CYS A 11 45.46 -60.89 -1.42
CA CYS A 11 45.28 -59.50 -1.83
C CYS A 11 43.87 -59.03 -1.46
N ARG A 12 43.74 -57.94 -0.70
CA ARG A 12 42.44 -57.35 -0.31
C ARG A 12 42.38 -55.88 -0.72
N PRO A 13 41.23 -55.41 -1.21
CA PRO A 13 40.98 -53.97 -1.36
C PRO A 13 41.01 -53.24 -0.02
N GLU A 14 41.18 -51.92 -0.05
CA GLU A 14 41.13 -51.08 1.16
C GLU A 14 39.79 -51.22 1.90
N CYS A 15 38.68 -51.28 1.15
CA CYS A 15 37.34 -51.48 1.69
C CYS A 15 36.46 -52.30 0.74
N VAL A 16 35.42 -52.94 1.26
CA VAL A 16 34.31 -53.53 0.48
C VAL A 16 32.97 -52.92 0.84
N GLN A 17 32.86 -52.33 2.02
CA GLN A 17 31.70 -51.58 2.49
C GLN A 17 32.16 -50.32 3.23
N SER A 18 31.30 -49.30 3.30
CA SER A 18 31.66 -48.03 3.94
C SER A 18 32.00 -48.17 5.43
N GLY A 19 31.43 -49.17 6.13
CA GLY A 19 31.77 -49.48 7.51
C GLY A 19 33.21 -50.00 7.72
N ASP A 20 33.93 -50.35 6.65
CA ASP A 20 35.36 -50.67 6.71
C ASP A 20 36.23 -49.41 6.77
N CYS A 21 35.65 -48.24 6.46
CA CYS A 21 36.32 -46.96 6.46
C CYS A 21 36.12 -46.23 7.79
N GLU A 22 36.97 -45.24 8.07
CA GLU A 22 36.75 -44.29 9.16
C GLU A 22 35.40 -43.57 8.99
N SER A 23 34.83 -43.07 10.10
CA SER A 23 33.50 -42.45 10.13
C SER A 23 33.33 -41.23 9.21
N GLN A 24 34.43 -40.63 8.75
CA GLN A 24 34.48 -39.50 7.81
C GLN A 24 34.76 -39.89 6.35
N ARG A 25 34.77 -41.19 6.01
CA ARG A 25 35.09 -41.69 4.66
C ARG A 25 34.07 -42.71 4.19
N ALA A 26 33.87 -42.83 2.89
CA ALA A 26 32.98 -43.81 2.28
C ALA A 26 33.76 -44.76 1.38
N CYS A 27 33.29 -46.01 1.26
CA CYS A 27 33.89 -46.95 0.34
C CYS A 27 33.36 -46.71 -1.07
N VAL A 28 34.22 -46.23 -1.97
CA VAL A 28 33.88 -46.00 -3.37
C VAL A 28 34.98 -46.62 -4.23
N ASN A 29 34.58 -47.51 -5.14
CA ASN A 29 35.52 -48.23 -6.01
C ASN A 29 36.67 -48.90 -5.23
N TYR A 30 36.35 -49.56 -4.11
CA TYR A 30 37.29 -50.27 -3.23
C TYR A 30 38.32 -49.39 -2.50
N LYS A 31 38.09 -48.07 -2.46
CA LYS A 31 38.95 -47.08 -1.80
C LYS A 31 38.14 -46.28 -0.77
N CYS A 32 38.72 -45.99 0.39
CA CYS A 32 38.09 -45.12 1.39
C CYS A 32 38.35 -43.65 1.05
N ILE A 33 37.34 -42.97 0.51
CA ILE A 33 37.43 -41.57 0.08
C ILE A 33 36.53 -40.66 0.90
N ASP A 34 36.87 -39.38 0.97
CA ASP A 34 35.95 -38.37 1.48
C ASP A 34 34.79 -38.20 0.47
N PRO A 35 33.52 -38.41 0.87
CA PRO A 35 32.38 -38.24 -0.02
C PRO A 35 31.97 -36.77 -0.24
N CYS A 36 32.57 -35.79 0.43
CA CYS A 36 32.18 -34.37 0.32
C CYS A 36 32.54 -33.67 -1.00
N PRO A 37 33.72 -33.87 -1.61
CA PRO A 37 34.09 -33.20 -2.85
C PRO A 37 33.07 -33.45 -3.97
N GLY A 38 32.38 -32.39 -4.41
CA GLY A 38 31.39 -32.43 -5.48
C GLY A 38 29.96 -32.81 -5.07
N SER A 39 29.71 -33.12 -3.79
CA SER A 39 28.39 -33.55 -3.31
C SER A 39 27.46 -32.40 -2.89
N CYS A 40 28.02 -31.25 -2.49
CA CYS A 40 27.24 -30.09 -2.03
C CYS A 40 27.34 -28.90 -2.98
N GLY A 41 26.31 -28.05 -2.93
CA GLY A 41 26.20 -26.83 -3.72
C GLY A 41 27.10 -25.70 -3.24
N GLN A 42 27.12 -24.59 -3.98
CA GLN A 42 27.95 -23.42 -3.64
C GLN A 42 27.50 -22.80 -2.31
N ASN A 43 28.47 -22.42 -1.47
CA ASN A 43 28.26 -21.87 -0.11
C ASN A 43 27.57 -22.83 0.89
N ALA A 44 27.48 -24.12 0.56
CA ALA A 44 27.04 -25.14 1.51
C ALA A 44 28.22 -25.75 2.27
N LYS A 45 28.00 -26.06 3.54
CA LYS A 45 28.91 -26.83 4.39
C LYS A 45 28.59 -28.31 4.25
N CYS A 46 29.59 -29.11 3.88
CA CYS A 46 29.49 -30.56 3.88
C CYS A 46 29.98 -31.15 5.20
N GLN A 47 29.25 -32.13 5.73
CA GLN A 47 29.66 -32.94 6.88
C GLN A 47 29.40 -34.41 6.58
N VAL A 48 30.36 -35.28 6.86
CA VAL A 48 30.18 -36.72 6.66
C VAL A 48 29.52 -37.31 7.90
N ILE A 49 28.32 -37.86 7.73
CA ILE A 49 27.55 -38.53 8.79
C ILE A 49 27.21 -39.93 8.31
N ASN A 50 27.67 -40.95 9.04
CA ASN A 50 27.49 -42.36 8.69
C ASN A 50 27.95 -42.67 7.24
N HIS A 51 29.15 -42.20 6.90
CA HIS A 51 29.76 -42.34 5.58
C HIS A 51 29.01 -41.63 4.42
N ASN A 52 28.03 -40.77 4.72
CA ASN A 52 27.26 -40.04 3.72
C ASN A 52 27.53 -38.53 3.82
N PRO A 53 27.61 -37.81 2.68
CA PRO A 53 27.76 -36.37 2.68
C PRO A 53 26.43 -35.70 3.03
N ILE A 54 26.41 -34.92 4.11
CA ILE A 54 25.26 -34.11 4.52
C ILE A 54 25.58 -32.64 4.23
N CYS A 55 24.74 -32.02 3.40
CA CYS A 55 24.91 -30.63 2.99
C CYS A 55 23.97 -29.72 3.80
N SER A 56 24.51 -28.62 4.33
CA SER A 56 23.74 -27.61 5.06
C SER A 56 24.20 -26.19 4.68
N CYS A 57 23.31 -25.21 4.71
CA CYS A 57 23.73 -23.82 4.54
C CYS A 57 24.43 -23.31 5.81
N SER A 58 25.46 -22.48 5.64
CA SER A 58 26.16 -21.84 6.76
C SER A 58 25.23 -20.87 7.51
N PRO A 59 25.53 -20.50 8.77
CA PRO A 59 24.79 -19.45 9.47
C PRO A 59 24.71 -18.16 8.63
N ASP A 60 23.54 -17.51 8.61
CA ASP A 60 23.21 -16.36 7.75
C ASP A 60 23.14 -16.65 6.24
N PHE A 61 23.03 -17.93 5.83
CA PHE A 61 22.69 -18.33 4.47
C PHE A 61 21.43 -19.20 4.45
N THR A 62 20.65 -19.07 3.38
CA THR A 62 19.44 -19.87 3.13
C THR A 62 19.40 -20.36 1.68
N GLY A 63 18.46 -21.22 1.34
CA GLY A 63 18.36 -21.88 0.03
C GLY A 63 18.54 -23.40 0.07
N ASP A 64 18.93 -23.97 -1.07
CA ASP A 64 19.12 -25.42 -1.24
C ASP A 64 20.62 -25.78 -1.08
N PRO A 65 21.01 -26.55 -0.03
CA PRO A 65 22.39 -26.95 0.19
C PRO A 65 23.01 -27.83 -0.89
N PHE A 66 22.22 -28.51 -1.73
CA PHE A 66 22.74 -29.34 -2.83
C PHE A 66 22.95 -28.53 -4.11
N SER A 67 22.23 -27.42 -4.26
CA SER A 67 22.32 -26.54 -5.43
C SER A 67 23.17 -25.30 -5.13
N ARG A 68 22.70 -24.43 -4.23
CA ARG A 68 23.36 -23.16 -3.87
C ARG A 68 22.68 -22.54 -2.63
N CYS A 69 23.49 -22.10 -1.68
CA CYS A 69 23.08 -21.23 -0.59
C CYS A 69 23.35 -19.75 -0.92
N TYR A 70 22.41 -18.88 -0.54
CA TYR A 70 22.49 -17.42 -0.70
C TYR A 70 22.44 -16.73 0.67
N LYS A 71 23.11 -15.59 0.79
CA LYS A 71 23.15 -14.83 2.05
C LYS A 71 21.74 -14.38 2.42
N GLU A 72 21.31 -14.66 3.65
CA GLU A 72 20.06 -14.14 4.17
C GLU A 72 20.15 -12.61 4.24
N VAL A 73 19.40 -11.95 3.36
CA VAL A 73 19.14 -10.53 3.51
C VAL A 73 18.21 -10.41 4.69
N ARG A 74 18.74 -9.98 5.84
CA ARG A 74 17.91 -9.54 6.96
C ARG A 74 17.12 -8.34 6.47
N THR A 75 15.92 -8.58 5.93
CA THR A 75 14.94 -7.52 5.70
C THR A 75 14.64 -6.93 7.05
N THR A 76 15.18 -5.73 7.30
CA THR A 76 14.71 -4.88 8.40
C THR A 76 13.21 -4.81 8.26
N THR A 77 12.46 -5.34 9.23
CA THR A 77 11.02 -5.19 9.29
C THR A 77 10.71 -3.72 9.01
N PRO A 78 9.89 -3.38 7.99
CA PRO A 78 9.51 -2.01 7.76
C PRO A 78 8.98 -1.43 9.06
N ALA A 79 9.38 -0.20 9.41
CA ALA A 79 8.81 0.50 10.55
C ALA A 79 7.27 0.43 10.45
N PRO A 80 6.54 0.23 11.56
CA PRO A 80 5.09 0.13 11.52
C PRO A 80 4.53 1.34 10.76
N PRO A 81 3.56 1.13 9.84
CA PRO A 81 3.00 2.22 9.07
C PRO A 81 2.49 3.29 10.03
N THR A 82 2.88 4.55 9.81
CA THR A 82 2.40 5.65 10.64
C THR A 82 0.88 5.77 10.48
N PRO A 83 0.09 5.93 11.56
CA PRO A 83 -1.38 5.81 11.51
C PRO A 83 -2.10 6.69 10.47
N CYS A 84 -1.51 7.82 10.06
CA CYS A 84 -2.08 8.74 9.08
C CYS A 84 -1.48 8.64 7.67
N VAL A 85 -0.61 7.66 7.37
CA VAL A 85 0.03 7.53 6.05
C VAL A 85 -0.07 6.10 5.50
N PRO A 86 -0.88 5.87 4.44
CA PRO A 86 -1.84 6.81 3.85
C PRO A 86 -3.00 7.12 4.82
N SER A 87 -3.67 8.27 4.66
CA SER A 87 -4.70 8.69 5.62
C SER A 87 -5.94 7.79 5.55
N PRO A 88 -6.39 7.19 6.68
CA PRO A 88 -7.59 6.37 6.73
C PRO A 88 -8.90 7.19 6.84
N CYS A 89 -8.80 8.51 7.05
CA CYS A 89 -9.94 9.35 7.43
C CYS A 89 -10.88 9.74 6.27
N GLY A 90 -10.58 9.35 5.03
CA GLY A 90 -11.39 9.71 3.86
C GLY A 90 -11.24 11.15 3.39
N PRO A 91 -11.96 11.54 2.31
CA PRO A 91 -11.87 12.88 1.74
C PRO A 91 -12.48 13.92 2.69
N ASN A 92 -11.97 15.15 2.61
CA ASN A 92 -12.42 16.30 3.42
C ASN A 92 -12.33 16.09 4.94
N ALA A 93 -11.49 15.16 5.37
CA ALA A 93 -11.20 14.89 6.77
C ALA A 93 -9.71 15.07 7.06
N GLU A 94 -9.41 15.63 8.22
CA GLU A 94 -8.06 15.74 8.76
C GLU A 94 -7.75 14.50 9.62
N CYS A 95 -6.56 13.92 9.45
CA CYS A 95 -6.03 12.87 10.31
C CYS A 95 -5.01 13.45 11.27
N LYS A 96 -5.22 13.26 12.57
CA LYS A 96 -4.27 13.61 13.63
C LYS A 96 -3.90 12.36 14.41
N VAL A 97 -2.63 12.22 14.78
CA VAL A 97 -2.20 11.15 15.68
C VAL A 97 -2.42 11.62 17.12
N VAL A 98 -3.27 10.90 17.86
CA VAL A 98 -3.54 11.14 19.28
C VAL A 98 -3.04 9.92 20.06
N GLY A 99 -1.86 10.07 20.68
CA GLY A 99 -1.16 8.94 21.30
C GLY A 99 -0.53 8.02 20.25
N SER A 100 -0.97 6.77 20.21
CA SER A 100 -0.53 5.75 19.23
C SER A 100 -1.61 5.39 18.20
N LYS A 101 -2.70 6.15 18.14
CA LYS A 101 -3.83 5.94 17.23
C LYS A 101 -4.12 7.18 16.39
N GLU A 102 -4.75 6.96 15.26
CA GLU A 102 -5.36 7.97 14.43
C GLU A 102 -6.65 8.51 15.07
N ALA A 103 -6.88 9.80 14.90
CA ALA A 103 -8.13 10.48 15.18
C ALA A 103 -8.51 11.28 13.93
N CYS A 104 -9.77 11.13 13.51
CA CYS A 104 -10.29 11.76 12.31
C CYS A 104 -11.30 12.84 12.68
N SER A 105 -11.23 13.99 12.02
CA SER A 105 -12.23 15.07 12.12
C SER A 105 -12.48 15.69 10.75
N CYS A 106 -13.71 16.14 10.47
CA CYS A 106 -13.97 16.86 9.23
C CYS A 106 -13.21 18.20 9.19
N LEU A 107 -12.77 18.59 7.99
CA LEU A 107 -12.19 19.92 7.77
C LEU A 107 -13.23 21.02 8.05
N PRO A 108 -12.80 22.28 8.28
CA PRO A 108 -13.72 23.41 8.38
C PRO A 108 -14.68 23.47 7.17
N ASP A 109 -15.92 23.88 7.41
CA ASP A 109 -17.02 23.90 6.44
C ASP A 109 -17.55 22.53 5.97
N TYR A 110 -16.96 21.42 6.41
CA TYR A 110 -17.50 20.08 6.20
C TYR A 110 -18.19 19.56 7.47
N THR A 111 -19.31 18.88 7.28
CA THR A 111 -20.14 18.33 8.35
C THR A 111 -20.25 16.81 8.23
N GLY A 112 -20.74 16.17 9.31
CA GLY A 112 -20.90 14.73 9.40
C GLY A 112 -19.77 14.06 10.19
N SER A 113 -19.47 12.81 9.86
CA SER A 113 -18.44 12.03 10.55
C SER A 113 -17.54 11.35 9.52
N PRO A 114 -16.20 11.42 9.69
CA PRO A 114 -15.27 10.70 8.84
C PRO A 114 -15.61 9.20 8.74
N PRO A 115 -15.45 8.55 7.58
CA PRO A 115 -14.87 9.09 6.34
C PRO A 115 -15.87 9.85 5.44
N ASN A 116 -17.09 10.07 5.91
CA ASN A 116 -18.19 10.64 5.14
C ASN A 116 -18.39 12.13 5.44
N CYS A 117 -17.31 12.91 5.46
CA CYS A 117 -17.39 14.36 5.59
C CYS A 117 -17.98 14.96 4.31
N ARG A 118 -19.05 15.76 4.46
CA ARG A 118 -19.79 16.35 3.33
C ARG A 118 -19.88 17.87 3.50
N PRO A 119 -19.89 18.63 2.39
CA PRO A 119 -20.16 20.06 2.47
C PRO A 119 -21.58 20.33 3.00
N GLU A 120 -21.90 21.60 3.27
CA GLU A 120 -23.26 22.02 3.63
C GLU A 120 -24.30 21.61 2.59
N CYS A 121 -23.97 21.76 1.30
CA CYS A 121 -24.82 21.33 0.20
C CYS A 121 -24.00 20.82 -0.99
N VAL A 122 -24.60 19.91 -1.76
CA VAL A 122 -24.13 19.57 -3.12
C VAL A 122 -25.15 20.02 -4.17
N LEU A 123 -26.44 19.96 -3.82
CA LEU A 123 -27.55 20.38 -4.66
C LEU A 123 -28.31 21.54 -4.00
N SER A 124 -28.84 22.47 -4.81
CA SER A 124 -29.65 23.58 -4.29
C SER A 124 -30.88 23.13 -3.52
N THR A 125 -31.43 21.95 -3.84
CA THR A 125 -32.57 21.34 -3.14
C THR A 125 -32.26 20.96 -1.69
N GLU A 126 -30.99 20.92 -1.30
CA GLU A 126 -30.56 20.72 0.09
C GLU A 126 -30.63 22.03 0.90
N CYS A 127 -30.74 23.17 0.23
CA CYS A 127 -30.85 24.48 0.84
C CYS A 127 -32.32 24.89 1.05
N ALA A 128 -32.54 25.93 1.85
CA ALA A 128 -33.86 26.55 1.96
C ALA A 128 -34.35 27.08 0.61
N GLN A 129 -35.67 27.24 0.45
CA GLN A 129 -36.31 27.65 -0.81
C GLN A 129 -35.78 29.00 -1.35
N ASN A 130 -35.31 29.87 -0.46
CA ASN A 130 -34.75 31.20 -0.75
C ASN A 130 -33.22 31.22 -0.90
N GLN A 131 -32.57 30.06 -0.96
CA GLN A 131 -31.12 29.93 -1.08
C GLN A 131 -30.78 28.98 -2.22
N ALA A 132 -29.56 29.05 -2.73
CA ALA A 132 -29.03 28.13 -3.72
C ALA A 132 -27.69 27.56 -3.24
N CYS A 133 -27.33 26.38 -3.74
CA CYS A 133 -26.03 25.81 -3.43
C CYS A 133 -24.96 26.47 -4.31
N ILE A 134 -24.20 27.42 -3.74
CA ILE A 134 -23.15 28.15 -4.44
C ILE A 134 -21.84 27.88 -3.70
N ARG A 135 -20.87 27.30 -4.41
CA ARG A 135 -19.57 26.90 -3.83
C ARG A 135 -19.73 26.06 -2.55
N GLN A 136 -20.59 25.05 -2.60
CA GLN A 136 -20.82 24.09 -1.50
C GLN A 136 -21.42 24.71 -0.22
N LYS A 137 -21.98 25.93 -0.32
CA LYS A 137 -22.70 26.60 0.77
C LYS A 137 -24.08 27.07 0.32
N CYS A 138 -25.02 27.09 1.25
CA CYS A 138 -26.37 27.59 1.00
C CYS A 138 -26.38 29.12 1.13
N THR A 139 -26.48 29.80 0.00
CA THR A 139 -26.39 31.27 -0.06
C THR A 139 -27.51 31.87 -0.90
N ASP A 140 -27.91 33.10 -0.60
CA ASP A 140 -28.86 33.84 -1.42
C ASP A 140 -28.27 34.12 -2.81
N PRO A 141 -28.91 33.67 -3.92
CA PRO A 141 -28.43 33.92 -5.29
C PRO A 141 -28.75 35.34 -5.81
N CYS A 142 -29.50 36.18 -5.08
CA CYS A 142 -29.90 37.50 -5.55
C CYS A 142 -28.77 38.53 -5.73
N PRO A 143 -27.75 38.62 -4.85
CA PRO A 143 -26.69 39.61 -4.98
C PRO A 143 -25.95 39.51 -6.33
N GLY A 144 -26.08 40.55 -7.16
CA GLY A 144 -25.45 40.64 -8.48
C GLY A 144 -26.22 39.98 -9.63
N SER A 145 -27.40 39.43 -9.39
CA SER A 145 -28.19 38.72 -10.42
C SER A 145 -29.16 39.60 -11.21
N CYS A 146 -29.63 40.72 -10.65
CA CYS A 146 -30.58 41.62 -11.30
C CYS A 146 -29.97 42.99 -11.60
N GLY A 147 -30.50 43.66 -12.62
CA GLY A 147 -30.09 44.99 -13.04
C GLY A 147 -30.58 46.10 -12.10
N LEU A 148 -30.18 47.34 -12.38
CA LEU A 148 -30.59 48.51 -11.60
C LEU A 148 -32.12 48.71 -11.66
N ASN A 149 -32.72 49.16 -10.55
CA ASN A 149 -34.17 49.36 -10.38
C ASN A 149 -35.02 48.09 -10.64
N ALA A 150 -34.43 46.91 -10.46
CA ALA A 150 -35.11 45.63 -10.49
C ALA A 150 -35.11 44.98 -9.09
N LYS A 151 -36.27 44.46 -8.71
CA LYS A 151 -36.45 43.65 -7.51
C LYS A 151 -36.05 42.20 -7.80
N CYS A 152 -35.16 41.65 -6.98
CA CYS A 152 -34.85 40.23 -7.00
C CYS A 152 -35.75 39.45 -6.04
N THR A 153 -36.24 38.31 -6.49
CA THR A 153 -36.93 37.30 -5.67
C THR A 153 -36.34 35.93 -5.98
N VAL A 154 -36.24 35.04 -5.00
CA VAL A 154 -35.73 33.69 -5.24
C VAL A 154 -36.91 32.75 -5.46
N VAL A 155 -36.93 32.08 -6.61
CA VAL A 155 -37.96 31.10 -6.98
C VAL A 155 -37.24 29.80 -7.31
N ASN A 156 -37.53 28.73 -6.56
CA ASN A 156 -36.91 27.41 -6.74
C ASN A 156 -35.37 27.48 -6.83
N HIS A 157 -34.74 28.16 -5.87
CA HIS A 157 -33.29 28.37 -5.79
C HIS A 157 -32.68 29.17 -6.96
N THR A 158 -33.50 29.84 -7.77
CA THR A 158 -33.04 30.69 -8.88
C THR A 158 -33.48 32.14 -8.67
N PRO A 159 -32.64 33.12 -9.03
CA PRO A 159 -33.02 34.53 -8.97
C PRO A 159 -34.02 34.84 -10.09
N SER A 160 -35.15 35.43 -9.69
CA SER A 160 -36.20 35.94 -10.56
C SER A 160 -36.24 37.46 -10.41
N CYS A 161 -35.90 38.17 -11.48
CA CYS A 161 -35.81 39.62 -11.52
C CYS A 161 -37.09 40.22 -12.13
N SER A 162 -37.63 41.25 -11.49
CA SER A 162 -38.77 42.02 -12.01
C SER A 162 -38.52 43.51 -11.80
N CYS A 163 -38.88 44.36 -12.76
CA CYS A 163 -38.79 45.80 -12.57
C CYS A 163 -39.63 46.24 -11.37
N GLU A 164 -39.11 47.20 -10.60
CA GLU A 164 -39.85 47.81 -9.49
C GLU A 164 -41.10 48.55 -10.00
N GLU A 165 -42.02 48.84 -9.08
CA GLU A 165 -43.26 49.55 -9.42
C GLU A 165 -42.94 50.93 -10.02
N GLY A 166 -43.52 51.23 -11.19
CA GLY A 166 -43.23 52.46 -11.94
C GLY A 166 -42.03 52.38 -12.88
N TYR A 167 -41.38 51.22 -13.02
CA TYR A 167 -40.29 50.98 -13.97
C TYR A 167 -40.65 49.94 -15.04
N THR A 168 -39.99 50.02 -16.20
CA THR A 168 -40.15 49.09 -17.33
C THR A 168 -38.81 48.81 -18.01
N GLY A 169 -38.71 47.74 -18.79
CA GLY A 169 -37.49 47.33 -19.48
C GLY A 169 -37.09 45.88 -19.17
N ASP A 170 -35.81 45.58 -19.32
CA ASP A 170 -35.24 44.26 -19.01
C ASP A 170 -34.70 44.25 -17.57
N PRO A 171 -35.29 43.46 -16.64
CA PRO A 171 -34.89 43.45 -15.25
C PRO A 171 -33.51 42.81 -14.98
N PHE A 172 -32.93 42.09 -15.95
CA PHE A 172 -31.57 41.57 -15.82
C PHE A 172 -30.51 42.61 -16.17
N THR A 173 -30.80 43.50 -17.11
CA THR A 173 -29.89 44.56 -17.55
C THR A 173 -30.11 45.87 -16.79
N GLY A 174 -31.37 46.23 -16.53
CA GLY A 174 -31.77 47.42 -15.79
C GLY A 174 -33.10 47.99 -16.29
N CYS A 175 -33.88 48.53 -15.37
CA CYS A 175 -35.19 49.10 -15.64
C CYS A 175 -35.16 50.65 -15.67
N GLN A 176 -36.04 51.21 -16.49
CA GLN A 176 -36.19 52.66 -16.71
C GLN A 176 -37.57 53.13 -16.23
N PHE A 177 -37.64 54.36 -15.73
CA PHE A 177 -38.89 54.92 -15.21
C PHE A 177 -39.95 55.08 -16.31
N ILE A 178 -41.19 54.71 -16.02
CA ILE A 178 -42.33 54.86 -16.93
C ILE A 178 -42.74 56.35 -16.94
N GLN A 179 -42.42 57.07 -18.01
CA GLN A 179 -42.87 58.45 -18.16
C GLN A 179 -44.39 58.48 -18.42
N ALA A 180 -45.14 59.16 -17.54
CA ALA A 180 -46.53 59.50 -17.80
C ALA A 180 -46.60 60.54 -18.92
N LYS A 181 -47.39 60.27 -19.95
CA LYS A 181 -47.62 61.18 -21.07
C LYS A 181 -48.76 62.14 -20.78
#